data_AF-A0A914NDX6-F1
#
_entry.id   AF-A0A914NDX6-F1
#
_cell.length_a   1.000
_cell.length_b   1.000
_cell.length_c   1.000
_cell.angle_alpha   90.00
_cell.angle_beta   90.00
_cell.angle_gamma   90.00
#
_symmetry.space_group_name_H-M   'P 1'
#
loop_
_entity.id
_entity.type
_entity.pdbx_description
1 polymer ?
#
loop_
_entity_poly.entity_id
_entity_poly.type
_entity_poly.pdbx_seq_one_letter_code
_entity_poly.pdbx_strand_id
1 'polypeptide(L)' 'MESNGRPGRIHISTTTNHYLTNIIGGYVTEPRGEVIIKGKGVMETFWLLGHSGDSHYFSGTGVANADRDTPEPV' A
#
# COMPACT_ATOMS: atom_id res chain seq x y z
N MET A 1 -8.28 4.78 -13.66
CA MET A 1 -7.11 4.52 -12.77
C MET A 1 -6.94 3.02 -12.48
N GLU A 2 -7.96 2.19 -12.69
CA GLU A 2 -7.91 0.72 -12.59
C GLU A 2 -7.31 -0.02 -13.79
N SER A 3 -7.26 0.60 -14.97
CA SER A 3 -6.78 -0.06 -16.21
C SER A 3 -5.30 -0.48 -16.19
N ASN A 4 -4.54 -0.10 -15.15
CA ASN A 4 -3.15 -0.51 -14.90
C ASN A 4 -2.97 -1.12 -13.49
N GLY A 5 -4.03 -1.67 -12.90
CA GLY A 5 -4.00 -2.27 -11.56
C GLY A 5 -3.12 -3.53 -11.49
N ARG A 6 -2.62 -3.84 -10.28
CA ARG A 6 -2.10 -5.17 -9.94
C ARG A 6 -3.08 -5.79 -8.95
N PRO A 7 -3.44 -7.09 -9.09
CA PRO A 7 -4.31 -7.76 -8.13
C PRO A 7 -3.79 -7.58 -6.70
N GLY A 8 -4.67 -7.21 -5.76
CA GLY A 8 -4.31 -7.02 -4.36
C GLY A 8 -3.50 -5.76 -4.04
N ARG A 9 -3.35 -4.81 -4.97
CA ARG A 9 -2.67 -3.53 -4.69
C ARG A 9 -3.60 -2.34 -4.95
N ILE A 10 -3.54 -1.35 -4.05
CA ILE A 10 -4.34 -0.12 -4.14
C ILE A 10 -3.49 0.98 -4.78
N HIS A 11 -3.99 1.51 -5.89
CA HIS A 11 -3.32 2.56 -6.67
C HIS A 11 -3.76 3.95 -6.18
N ILE A 12 -2.81 4.82 -5.88
CA ILE A 12 -3.08 6.18 -5.40
C ILE A 12 -2.31 7.24 -6.22
N SER A 13 -2.87 8.45 -6.30
CA SER A 13 -2.24 9.60 -6.95
C SER A 13 -1.17 10.25 -6.07
N THR A 14 -0.30 11.08 -6.63
CA THR A 14 0.69 11.88 -5.86
C THR A 14 0.04 12.72 -4.76
N THR A 15 -1.10 13.35 -5.04
CA THR A 15 -1.83 14.14 -4.04
C THR A 15 -2.27 13.26 -2.88
N THR A 16 -2.88 12.11 -3.16
CA THR A 16 -3.29 11.16 -2.12
C THR A 16 -2.09 10.65 -1.32
N ASN A 17 -0.98 10.32 -1.99
CA ASN A 17 0.26 9.91 -1.34
C ASN A 17 0.73 10.97 -0.33
N HIS A 18 0.82 12.23 -0.75
CA HIS A 18 1.23 13.34 0.12
C HIS A 18 0.33 13.48 1.36
N TYR A 19 -0.98 13.35 1.19
CA TYR A 19 -1.91 13.39 2.34
C TYR A 19 -1.65 12.23 3.30
N LEU A 20 -1.55 11.00 2.79
CA LEU A 20 -1.37 9.80 3.60
C LEU A 20 -0.03 9.77 4.35
N THR A 21 1.06 10.26 3.74
CA THR A 21 2.40 10.19 4.35
C THR A 21 2.72 11.43 5.18
N ASN A 22 2.31 12.63 4.76
CA ASN A 22 2.78 13.89 5.36
C ASN A 22 1.72 14.62 6.19
N ILE A 23 0.44 14.48 5.85
CA ILE A 23 -0.63 15.21 6.55
C ILE A 23 -1.21 14.38 7.69
N ILE A 24 -1.73 13.19 7.39
CA ILE A 24 -2.24 12.28 8.43
C ILE A 24 -1.14 11.37 8.97
N GLY A 25 -0.16 11.02 8.13
CA GLY A 25 0.93 10.12 8.48
C GLY A 25 0.46 8.68 8.73
N GLY A 26 1.41 7.82 9.09
CA GLY A 26 1.13 6.43 9.45
C GLY A 26 0.86 5.49 8.29
N TYR A 27 0.99 5.93 7.03
CA TYR A 27 0.87 5.04 5.87
C TYR A 27 2.20 4.87 5.15
N VAL A 28 2.42 3.68 4.59
CA VAL A 28 3.58 3.35 3.78
C VAL A 28 3.13 3.17 2.33
N THR A 29 3.90 3.77 1.42
CA THR A 29 3.62 3.76 0.00
C THR A 29 4.90 3.46 -0.79
N GLU A 30 4.73 2.93 -2.00
CA GLU A 30 5.83 2.60 -2.92
C GLU A 30 5.62 3.34 -4.25
N PRO A 31 6.62 4.05 -4.79
CA PRO A 31 6.50 4.67 -6.11
C PRO A 31 6.34 3.59 -7.19
N ARG A 32 5.34 3.77 -8.04
CA ARG A 32 5.10 2.90 -9.20
C ARG A 32 5.87 3.39 -10.44
N GLY A 33 6.23 4.67 -10.45
CA GLY A 33 6.77 5.39 -11.59
C GLY A 33 5.72 6.23 -12.30
N GLU A 34 6.10 6.75 -13.47
CA GLU A 34 5.28 7.63 -14.29
C GLU A 34 4.31 6.84 -15.19
N VAL A 35 3.04 7.25 -15.20
CA VAL A 35 1.99 6.65 -16.04
C VAL A 35 1.39 7.71 -16.96
N ILE A 36 1.24 7.38 -18.25
CA ILE A 36 0.55 8.24 -19.21
C ILE A 36 -0.95 8.09 -19.00
N ILE A 37 -1.60 9.18 -18.60
CA ILE A 37 -3.05 9.28 -18.46
C ILE A 37 -3.59 10.10 -19.63
N LYS A 38 -4.45 9.48 -20.45
CA LYS A 38 -5.14 10.18 -21.55
C LYS A 38 -5.85 11.42 -21.01
N GLY A 39 -5.53 12.59 -21.56
CA GLY A 39 -6.09 13.89 -21.16
C GLY A 39 -5.44 14.56 -19.94
N LYS A 40 -4.48 13.92 -19.26
CA LYS A 40 -3.72 14.54 -18.14
C LYS A 40 -2.20 14.54 -18.35
N GLY A 41 -1.70 13.83 -19.35
CA GLY A 41 -0.27 13.71 -19.59
C GLY A 41 0.38 12.66 -18.70
N VAL A 42 1.66 12.84 -18.42
CA VAL A 42 2.43 11.94 -17.57
C VAL A 42 2.15 12.28 -16.11
N MET A 43 1.82 11.28 -15.30
CA MET A 43 1.53 11.46 -13.88
C MET A 43 2.24 10.39 -13.07
N GLU A 44 2.93 10.82 -12.03
CA GLU A 44 3.52 9.91 -11.05
C GLU A 44 2.45 9.29 -10.18
N THR A 45 2.59 8.00 -9.86
CA THR A 45 1.65 7.30 -9.01
C THR A 45 2.32 6.33 -8.05
N PHE A 46 1.56 5.91 -7.04
CA PHE A 46 2.07 5.12 -5.92
C PHE A 46 1.17 3.91 -5.63
N TRP A 47 1.78 2.86 -5.09
CA TRP A 47 1.08 1.77 -4.43
C TRP A 47 0.93 2.10 -2.96
N LEU A 48 -0.30 2.03 -2.44
CA LEU A 48 -0.52 1.99 -1.01
C LEU A 48 -0.17 0.58 -0.52
N LEU A 49 0.81 0.48 0.36
CA LEU A 49 1.22 -0.79 0.92
C LEU A 49 0.41 -1.12 2.19
N GLY A 50 -0.01 -0.11 2.96
CA GLY A 50 -0.71 -0.29 4.25
C GLY A 50 -0.31 0.74 5.32
N HIS A 51 -0.68 0.50 6.57
CA HIS A 51 -0.43 1.40 7.71
C HIS A 51 0.79 0.95 8.51
N SER A 52 1.68 1.88 8.87
CA SER A 52 2.93 1.64 9.61
C SER A 52 2.73 1.02 11.00
N GLY A 53 1.53 1.15 11.57
CA GLY A 53 1.14 0.55 12.85
C GLY A 53 0.51 -0.84 12.73
N ASP A 54 0.32 -1.36 11.51
CA ASP A 54 -0.28 -2.68 11.30
C ASP A 54 0.84 -3.74 11.26
N SER A 55 0.90 -4.57 12.29
CA SER A 55 1.88 -5.66 12.42
C SER A 55 1.62 -6.82 11.45
N HIS A 56 0.53 -6.77 10.69
CA HIS A 56 0.13 -7.78 9.72
C HIS A 56 0.72 -7.55 8.33
N TYR A 57 1.69 -6.64 8.20
CA TYR A 57 2.46 -6.47 6.98
C TYR A 57 3.14 -7.77 6.58
N PHE A 58 2.67 -8.32 5.46
CA PHE A 58 3.17 -9.51 4.82
C PHE A 58 4.70 -9.53 4.80
N SER A 59 5.27 -10.37 5.66
CA SER A 59 6.66 -10.84 5.62
C SER A 59 6.87 -11.61 4.31
N GLY A 60 7.07 -10.87 3.22
CA GLY A 60 7.43 -11.35 1.90
C GLY A 60 8.92 -11.63 1.76
N THR A 61 9.58 -12.11 2.82
CA THR A 61 10.87 -12.82 2.74
C THR A 61 10.73 -14.05 3.64
N GLY A 62 10.58 -15.23 3.03
CA GLY A 62 10.26 -16.45 3.76
C GLY A 62 11.36 -16.88 4.73
N VAL A 63 10.95 -17.28 5.95
CA VAL A 63 11.37 -18.48 6.67
C VAL A 63 10.48 -18.71 7.92
N ALA A 64 9.94 -19.93 8.02
CA ALA A 64 9.53 -20.70 9.23
C ALA A 64 8.44 -20.21 10.23
N ASN A 65 7.30 -20.94 10.19
CA ASN A 65 6.50 -21.52 11.29
C ASN A 65 6.72 -21.10 12.77
N ALA A 66 5.64 -20.74 13.46
CA ALA A 66 5.21 -21.20 14.81
C ALA A 66 3.85 -20.52 15.12
N ASP A 67 2.71 -21.21 15.03
CA ASP A 67 2.01 -21.91 16.14
C ASP A 67 1.84 -21.10 17.44
N ARG A 68 0.57 -21.00 17.89
CA ARG A 68 0.00 -20.72 19.24
C ARG A 68 -0.93 -19.50 19.29
N ASP A 69 -2.24 -19.73 19.25
CA ASP A 69 -3.11 -20.06 20.40
C ASP A 69 -3.43 -18.81 21.23
N THR A 70 -4.58 -18.21 20.93
CA THR A 70 -5.24 -17.25 21.82
C THR A 70 -6.67 -17.75 22.04
N PRO A 71 -7.06 -18.18 23.26
CA PRO A 71 -8.42 -18.62 23.52
C PRO A 71 -9.38 -17.43 23.52
N GLU A 72 -10.55 -17.60 22.89
CA GLU A 72 -11.65 -16.64 22.92
C GLU A 72 -12.22 -16.53 24.35
N PRO A 73 -12.55 -15.32 24.84
CA PRO A 73 -13.13 -15.15 26.18
C PRO A 73 -14.58 -15.66 26.21
N VAL A 74 -14.92 -16.26 27.36
CA VAL A 74 -16.21 -16.91 27.65
C VAL A 74 -17.42 -15.97 27.61
#